data_AF-A0A9P0ZZL7-F1
#
_entry.id   AF-A0A9P0ZZL7-F1
#
_cell.length_a   1.000
_cell.length_b   1.000
_cell.length_c   1.000
_cell.angle_alpha   90.00
_cell.angle_beta   90.00
_cell.angle_gamma   90.00
#
_symmetry.space_group_name_H-M   'P 1'
#
loop_
_entity.id
_entity.type
_entity.pdbx_description
1 polymer ?
#
loop_
_entity_poly.entity_id
_entity_poly.type
_entity_poly.pdbx_seq_one_letter_code
_entity_poly.pdbx_strand_id
1 'polypeptide(L)'
;MADHRHFPEEILIEILTRLPVKSLVRFTAVSKSWFFFITRFSFASAHLRHSLEGNSANSVLLLRRFESKSKKEKYEILNSHSLSLTSSSELSSQVACRVGYSRVVGCYNGVVCLYDDLYSDSHAVTLWNPSIRKHLILPPPTIKQGRPLKSVLGFGVNPNCVYDLKVVRVAYERNGDYLDLCALPPEAEIYSLSTGEWRRISAAGVNFYMTDFIWSQTFVCGAIHWIGCKSLENERFQSSVAVFSMADELFGEIMLPDELTREPAANLYIMALDESISVVKYNREVHRNSCELWVMKEYGVVESWSRLHSIELVEGMERMVGFGKNGDIFFSTNKSELVSYCPNTQVVNKLGFFGTCRSLYVANYVETLLLLQDHSCIMEGLAKQIKSM
;
A
#
# COMPACT_ATOMS: atom_id res chain seq x y z
N MET A 1 55.35 -7.15 -5.80
CA MET A 1 54.57 -5.91 -5.62
C MET A 1 53.67 -5.77 -6.82
N ALA A 2 52.38 -6.07 -6.67
CA ALA A 2 51.40 -5.86 -7.72
C ALA A 2 50.39 -4.85 -7.20
N ASP A 3 50.37 -3.71 -7.88
CA ASP A 3 49.58 -2.52 -7.60
C ASP A 3 48.09 -2.83 -7.87
N HIS A 4 47.34 -3.15 -6.80
CA HIS A 4 45.88 -3.25 -6.89
C HIS A 4 45.32 -1.83 -6.93
N ARG A 5 44.93 -1.37 -8.13
CA ARG A 5 44.08 -0.19 -8.31
C ARG A 5 42.76 -0.39 -7.57
N HIS A 6 42.73 -0.09 -6.27
CA HIS A 6 41.51 0.01 -5.51
C HIS A 6 40.82 1.30 -5.93
N PHE A 7 39.64 1.18 -6.53
CA PHE A 7 38.74 2.33 -6.61
C PHE A 7 38.42 2.78 -5.18
N PRO A 8 38.40 4.09 -4.90
CA PRO A 8 37.87 4.62 -3.64
C PRO A 8 36.47 4.06 -3.35
N GLU A 9 36.18 3.74 -2.09
CA GLU A 9 34.90 3.15 -1.66
C GLU A 9 33.73 4.07 -2.06
N GLU A 10 33.94 5.38 -2.03
CA GLU A 10 32.97 6.40 -2.40
C GLU A 10 32.59 6.34 -3.88
N ILE A 11 33.57 6.11 -4.78
CA ILE A 11 33.30 5.99 -6.21
C ILE A 11 32.55 4.70 -6.51
N LEU A 12 32.90 3.61 -5.83
CA LEU A 12 32.14 2.36 -5.93
C LEU A 12 30.70 2.57 -5.47
N ILE A 13 30.46 3.28 -4.37
CA ILE A 13 29.10 3.62 -3.91
C ILE A 13 28.31 4.33 -5.01
N GLU A 14 28.88 5.38 -5.58
CA GLU A 14 28.21 6.17 -6.59
C GLU A 14 27.87 5.36 -7.84
N ILE A 15 28.78 4.47 -8.27
CA ILE A 15 28.54 3.58 -9.40
C ILE A 15 27.42 2.58 -9.07
N LEU A 16 27.48 1.93 -7.90
CA LEU A 16 26.56 0.86 -7.55
C LEU A 16 25.16 1.35 -7.19
N THR A 17 25.03 2.53 -6.60
CA THR A 17 23.72 3.14 -6.33
C THR A 17 22.92 3.42 -7.60
N ARG A 18 23.57 3.52 -8.76
CA ARG A 18 22.92 3.71 -10.07
C ARG A 18 22.50 2.41 -10.76
N LEU A 19 22.90 1.25 -10.23
CA LEU A 19 22.61 -0.03 -10.86
C LEU A 19 21.20 -0.54 -10.51
N PRO A 20 20.56 -1.31 -11.40
CA PRO A 20 19.29 -1.97 -11.10
C PRO A 20 19.42 -2.96 -9.93
N VAL A 21 18.35 -3.08 -9.13
CA VAL A 21 18.30 -3.98 -7.96
C VAL A 21 18.69 -5.42 -8.31
N LYS A 22 18.21 -5.95 -9.44
CA LYS A 22 18.57 -7.30 -9.91
C LYS A 22 20.08 -7.50 -10.10
N SER A 23 20.79 -6.48 -10.61
CA SER A 23 22.24 -6.55 -10.78
C SER A 23 22.93 -6.55 -9.43
N LEU A 24 22.50 -5.69 -8.51
CA LEU A 24 23.05 -5.61 -7.16
C LEU A 24 22.86 -6.93 -6.39
N VAL A 25 21.67 -7.53 -6.44
CA VAL A 25 21.40 -8.85 -5.85
C VAL A 25 22.27 -9.97 -6.47
N ARG A 26 22.62 -9.87 -7.76
CA ARG A 26 23.58 -10.83 -8.35
C ARG A 26 24.99 -10.59 -7.83
N PHE A 27 25.39 -9.32 -7.67
CA PHE A 27 26.71 -8.96 -7.20
C PHE A 27 26.99 -9.39 -5.75
N THR A 28 25.94 -9.51 -4.92
CA THR A 28 26.09 -10.08 -3.58
C THR A 28 26.57 -11.54 -3.59
N ALA A 29 26.39 -12.27 -4.70
CA ALA A 29 26.89 -13.65 -4.83
C ALA A 29 28.33 -13.72 -5.38
N VAL A 30 28.90 -12.62 -5.88
CA VAL A 30 30.20 -12.61 -6.57
C VAL A 30 31.37 -12.47 -5.59
N SER A 31 31.21 -11.68 -4.52
CA SER A 31 32.29 -11.43 -3.55
C SER A 31 31.74 -11.08 -2.17
N LYS A 32 32.43 -11.52 -1.12
CA LYS A 32 32.08 -11.18 0.28
C LYS A 32 32.13 -9.67 0.56
N SER A 33 33.05 -8.95 -0.08
CA SER A 33 33.15 -7.50 0.07
C SER A 33 31.91 -6.82 -0.52
N TRP A 34 31.51 -7.22 -1.73
CA TRP A 34 30.30 -6.73 -2.40
C TRP A 34 29.02 -7.11 -1.68
N PHE A 35 28.94 -8.35 -1.18
CA PHE A 35 27.86 -8.80 -0.31
C PHE A 35 27.72 -7.85 0.87
N PHE A 36 28.77 -7.71 1.68
CA PHE A 36 28.77 -6.88 2.88
C PHE A 36 28.43 -5.42 2.55
N PHE A 37 28.93 -4.92 1.42
CA PHE A 37 28.71 -3.56 0.98
C PHE A 37 27.24 -3.29 0.58
N ILE A 38 26.67 -4.11 -0.29
CA ILE A 38 25.30 -3.96 -0.81
C ILE A 38 24.26 -4.27 0.27
N THR A 39 24.57 -5.17 1.19
CA THR A 39 23.72 -5.46 2.35
C THR A 39 23.93 -4.47 3.48
N ARG A 40 24.62 -3.34 3.30
CA ARG A 40 24.59 -2.28 4.33
C ARG A 40 23.31 -1.48 4.19
N PHE A 41 22.72 -1.16 5.34
CA PHE A 41 21.53 -0.32 5.41
C PHE A 41 21.77 1.05 4.76
N SER A 42 22.90 1.70 5.04
CA SER A 42 23.28 2.97 4.42
C SER A 42 23.32 2.93 2.89
N PHE A 43 23.77 1.81 2.31
CA PHE A 43 23.77 1.62 0.86
C PHE A 43 22.36 1.43 0.31
N ALA A 44 21.55 0.58 0.93
CA ALA A 44 20.15 0.39 0.54
C ALA A 44 19.36 1.70 0.61
N SER A 45 19.63 2.53 1.64
CA SER A 45 19.06 3.85 1.80
C SER A 45 19.47 4.82 0.69
N ALA A 46 20.76 4.88 0.36
CA ALA A 46 21.28 5.72 -0.71
C ALA A 46 20.73 5.30 -2.09
N HIS A 47 20.63 3.99 -2.34
CA HIS A 47 20.07 3.43 -3.57
C HIS A 47 18.57 3.76 -3.73
N LEU A 48 17.78 3.62 -2.66
CA LEU A 48 16.37 3.99 -2.69
C LEU A 48 16.20 5.50 -2.95
N ARG A 49 16.97 6.36 -2.27
CA ARG A 49 16.90 7.81 -2.49
C ARG A 49 17.22 8.17 -3.95
N HIS A 50 18.29 7.59 -4.50
CA HIS A 50 18.62 7.76 -5.91
C HIS A 50 17.49 7.27 -6.84
N SER A 51 16.82 6.17 -6.48
CA SER A 51 15.68 5.65 -7.25
C SER A 51 14.44 6.55 -7.19
N LEU A 52 14.23 7.25 -6.06
CA LEU A 52 13.12 8.21 -5.88
C LEU A 52 13.41 9.54 -6.58
N GLU A 53 14.66 9.98 -6.63
CA GLU A 53 15.11 11.22 -7.30
C GLU A 53 15.33 11.05 -8.82
N GLY A 54 15.44 9.81 -9.31
CA GLY A 54 15.78 9.48 -10.69
C GLY A 54 14.68 9.81 -11.72
N ASN A 55 15.11 10.04 -12.98
CA ASN A 55 14.23 10.41 -14.10
C ASN A 55 13.12 9.38 -14.37
N SER A 56 11.93 9.90 -14.71
CA SER A 56 10.67 9.18 -15.00
C SER A 56 10.71 8.16 -16.15
N ALA A 57 11.78 8.10 -16.92
CA ALA A 57 11.90 7.23 -18.10
C ALA A 57 11.83 5.72 -17.78
N ASN A 58 12.12 5.33 -16.53
CA ASN A 58 12.06 3.93 -16.06
C ASN A 58 10.96 3.69 -15.02
N SER A 59 9.88 4.48 -15.01
CA SER A 59 8.77 4.22 -14.09
C SER A 59 8.13 2.86 -14.36
N VAL A 60 7.90 2.13 -13.28
CA VAL A 60 7.28 0.80 -13.32
C VAL A 60 6.04 0.75 -12.44
N LEU A 61 5.14 -0.17 -12.78
CA LEU A 61 3.95 -0.48 -12.01
C LEU A 61 4.09 -1.87 -11.39
N LEU A 62 3.61 -2.01 -10.16
CA LEU A 62 3.37 -3.31 -9.56
C LEU A 62 1.93 -3.72 -9.89
N LEU A 63 1.78 -4.84 -10.59
CA LEU A 63 0.52 -5.57 -10.72
C LEU A 63 0.55 -6.76 -9.78
N ARG A 64 -0.38 -6.79 -8.84
CA ARG A 64 -0.66 -7.96 -8.01
C ARG A 64 -1.98 -8.59 -8.44
N ARG A 65 -2.00 -9.91 -8.59
CA ARG A 65 -3.22 -10.68 -8.93
C ARG A 65 -3.22 -12.08 -8.33
N PHE A 66 -4.40 -12.61 -8.00
CA PHE A 66 -4.59 -13.99 -7.58
C PHE A 66 -5.29 -14.79 -8.68
N GLU A 67 -4.68 -15.89 -9.10
CA GLU A 67 -5.19 -16.76 -10.15
C GLU A 67 -5.91 -17.97 -9.54
N SER A 68 -7.25 -17.99 -9.57
CA SER A 68 -8.06 -19.02 -8.91
C SER A 68 -7.73 -20.45 -9.35
N LYS A 69 -7.38 -20.67 -10.62
CA LYS A 69 -7.09 -22.00 -11.17
C LYS A 69 -5.82 -22.60 -10.56
N SER A 70 -4.76 -21.80 -10.46
CA SER A 70 -3.47 -22.23 -9.89
C SER A 70 -3.39 -22.02 -8.37
N LYS A 71 -4.33 -21.25 -7.80
CA LYS A 71 -4.33 -20.81 -6.40
C LYS A 71 -3.03 -20.09 -6.03
N LYS A 72 -2.51 -19.27 -6.94
CA LYS A 72 -1.25 -18.54 -6.76
C LYS A 72 -1.45 -17.04 -6.79
N GLU A 73 -0.72 -16.36 -5.92
CA GLU A 73 -0.50 -14.92 -6.01
C GLU A 73 0.68 -14.61 -6.92
N LYS A 74 0.46 -13.72 -7.89
CA LYS A 74 1.48 -13.23 -8.82
C LYS A 74 1.72 -11.75 -8.57
N TYR A 75 2.99 -11.37 -8.57
CA TYR A 75 3.49 -10.01 -8.41
C TYR A 75 4.37 -9.70 -9.62
N GLU A 76 3.83 -8.89 -10.52
CA GLU A 76 4.39 -8.58 -11.83
C GLU A 76 4.79 -7.10 -11.88
N ILE A 77 6.01 -6.83 -12.36
CA ILE A 77 6.51 -5.48 -12.60
C ILE A 77 6.31 -5.17 -14.08
N LEU A 78 5.51 -4.15 -14.37
CA LEU A 78 5.19 -3.70 -15.71
C LEU A 78 5.91 -2.39 -16.02
N ASN A 79 6.33 -2.19 -17.26
CA ASN A 79 6.71 -0.85 -17.71
C ASN A 79 5.47 0.04 -17.70
N SER A 80 5.55 1.23 -17.11
CA SER A 80 4.34 2.06 -16.92
C SER A 80 3.73 2.62 -18.20
N HIS A 81 4.50 2.70 -19.30
CA HIS A 81 4.06 3.30 -20.56
C HIS A 81 3.56 2.22 -21.52
N SER A 82 4.35 1.18 -21.76
CA SER A 82 3.98 0.09 -22.67
C SER A 82 3.08 -0.96 -22.01
N LEU A 83 2.98 -0.97 -20.68
CA LEU A 83 2.34 -2.01 -19.87
C LEU A 83 2.90 -3.42 -20.11
N SER A 84 4.07 -3.51 -20.75
CA SER A 84 4.73 -4.78 -21.02
C SER A 84 5.40 -5.33 -19.77
N LEU A 85 5.30 -6.65 -19.60
CA LEU A 85 5.90 -7.36 -18.47
C LEU A 85 7.43 -7.21 -18.49
N THR A 86 7.97 -6.58 -17.44
CA THR A 86 9.43 -6.42 -17.25
C THR A 86 9.98 -7.51 -16.34
N SER A 87 9.23 -7.89 -15.32
CA SER A 87 9.57 -9.03 -14.48
C SER A 87 8.38 -9.61 -13.74
N SER A 88 8.51 -10.84 -13.28
CA SER A 88 7.49 -11.51 -12.48
C SER A 88 8.12 -12.24 -11.30
N SER A 89 7.38 -12.27 -10.20
CA SER A 89 7.70 -13.00 -8.99
C SER A 89 6.43 -13.63 -8.42
N GLU A 90 6.61 -14.78 -7.78
CA GLU A 90 5.55 -15.45 -7.04
C GLU A 90 5.90 -15.34 -5.55
N LEU A 91 4.89 -15.12 -4.72
CA LEU A 91 5.07 -15.22 -3.27
C LEU A 91 5.21 -16.70 -2.91
N SER A 92 6.20 -17.02 -2.07
CA SER A 92 6.42 -18.39 -1.62
C SER A 92 5.21 -18.94 -0.87
N SER A 93 4.95 -20.25 -1.00
CA SER A 93 3.82 -20.94 -0.35
C SER A 93 3.79 -20.85 1.17
N GLN A 94 4.93 -20.56 1.82
CA GLN A 94 5.02 -20.37 3.28
C GLN A 94 4.35 -19.08 3.77
N VAL A 95 4.15 -18.11 2.87
CA VAL A 95 3.62 -16.77 3.16
C VAL A 95 2.26 -16.55 2.50
N ALA A 96 1.97 -17.31 1.45
CA ALA A 96 0.69 -17.22 0.75
C ALA A 96 -0.48 -17.55 1.69
N CYS A 97 -1.54 -16.74 1.62
CA CYS A 97 -2.80 -17.01 2.32
C CYS A 97 -3.28 -18.43 1.99
N ARG A 98 -3.51 -19.26 3.02
CA ARG A 98 -3.84 -20.69 2.84
C ARG A 98 -5.21 -20.91 2.19
N VAL A 99 -6.13 -19.97 2.39
CA VAL A 99 -7.55 -20.11 1.99
C VAL A 99 -7.88 -19.27 0.75
N GLY A 100 -6.97 -18.38 0.32
CA GLY A 100 -7.17 -17.52 -0.83
C GLY A 100 -5.98 -16.62 -1.08
N TYR A 101 -6.16 -15.32 -0.85
CA TYR A 101 -5.14 -14.31 -1.11
C TYR A 101 -5.19 -13.24 -0.03
N SER A 102 -4.04 -12.63 0.27
CA SER A 102 -3.92 -11.60 1.30
C SER A 102 -4.45 -10.26 0.79
N ARG A 103 -4.99 -9.41 1.66
CA ARG A 103 -5.26 -8.01 1.30
C ARG A 103 -3.93 -7.27 1.12
N VAL A 104 -3.83 -6.45 0.08
CA VAL A 104 -2.75 -5.46 -0.04
C VAL A 104 -3.16 -4.24 0.77
N VAL A 105 -2.46 -3.98 1.87
CA VAL A 105 -2.66 -2.77 2.70
C VAL A 105 -2.06 -1.55 2.00
N GLY A 106 -0.95 -1.74 1.29
CA GLY A 106 -0.33 -0.68 0.51
C GLY A 106 1.01 -1.12 -0.07
N CYS A 107 1.56 -0.29 -0.95
CA CYS A 107 2.89 -0.47 -1.50
C CYS A 107 3.67 0.83 -1.38
N TYR A 108 4.76 0.82 -0.61
CA TYR A 108 5.58 1.99 -0.35
C TYR A 108 7.05 1.62 -0.40
N ASN A 109 7.86 2.47 -1.04
CA ASN A 109 9.30 2.29 -1.16
C ASN A 109 9.74 0.91 -1.66
N GLY A 110 8.94 0.30 -2.54
CA GLY A 110 9.22 -1.02 -3.13
C GLY A 110 8.83 -2.21 -2.26
N VAL A 111 8.22 -1.97 -1.10
CA VAL A 111 7.73 -3.03 -0.21
C VAL A 111 6.21 -3.02 -0.20
N VAL A 112 5.61 -4.20 -0.23
CA VAL A 112 4.17 -4.45 -0.21
C VAL A 112 3.80 -4.96 1.19
N CYS A 113 2.86 -4.30 1.85
CA CYS A 113 2.30 -4.80 3.10
C CYS A 113 1.05 -5.65 2.80
N LEU A 114 1.10 -6.90 3.23
CA LEU A 114 0.07 -7.91 3.05
C LEU A 114 -0.58 -8.24 4.39
N TYR A 115 -1.89 -8.42 4.39
CA TYR A 115 -2.66 -8.77 5.57
C TYR A 115 -3.62 -9.92 5.29
N ASP A 116 -3.56 -10.96 6.10
CA ASP A 116 -4.40 -12.15 5.96
C ASP A 116 -5.66 -12.04 6.85
N ASP A 117 -6.62 -11.23 6.41
CA ASP A 117 -7.89 -10.92 7.10
C ASP A 117 -9.15 -11.37 6.35
N LEU A 118 -9.03 -11.75 5.08
CA LEU A 118 -10.17 -11.98 4.20
C LEU A 118 -10.79 -13.37 4.35
N TYR A 119 -9.96 -14.38 4.59
CA TYR A 119 -10.33 -15.79 4.46
C TYR A 119 -9.79 -16.67 5.60
N SER A 120 -9.01 -16.10 6.52
CA SER A 120 -8.44 -16.83 7.65
C SER A 120 -8.46 -15.97 8.91
N ASP A 121 -8.49 -16.63 10.06
CA ASP A 121 -8.32 -16.00 11.37
C ASP A 121 -6.83 -15.79 11.72
N SER A 122 -5.91 -15.88 10.74
CA SER A 122 -4.47 -15.79 11.03
C SER A 122 -4.06 -14.36 11.39
N HIS A 123 -4.69 -13.37 10.74
CA HIS A 123 -4.40 -11.94 10.88
C HIS A 123 -2.90 -11.62 10.78
N ALA A 124 -2.16 -12.46 10.04
CA ALA A 124 -0.73 -12.28 9.87
C ALA A 124 -0.46 -11.06 8.98
N VAL A 125 0.49 -10.23 9.39
CA VAL A 125 0.99 -9.11 8.59
C VAL A 125 2.34 -9.50 8.02
N THR A 126 2.51 -9.32 6.71
CA THR A 126 3.76 -9.61 6.01
C THR A 126 4.21 -8.41 5.20
N LEU A 127 5.47 -8.00 5.37
CA LEU A 127 6.14 -7.08 4.47
C LEU A 127 6.87 -7.89 3.39
N TRP A 128 6.55 -7.65 2.11
CA TRP A 128 7.09 -8.38 0.96
C TRP A 128 7.83 -7.43 0.03
N ASN A 129 9.08 -7.75 -0.33
CA ASN A 129 9.81 -7.07 -1.40
C ASN A 129 9.89 -8.00 -2.64
N PRO A 130 9.06 -7.75 -3.67
CA PRO A 130 9.06 -8.51 -4.92
C PRO A 130 10.41 -8.49 -5.67
N SER A 131 11.14 -7.38 -5.65
CA SER A 131 12.37 -7.18 -6.45
C SER A 131 13.52 -8.06 -5.99
N ILE A 132 13.59 -8.38 -4.71
CA ILE A 132 14.62 -9.25 -4.13
C ILE A 132 14.07 -10.60 -3.63
N ARG A 133 12.75 -10.78 -3.72
CA ARG A 133 12.02 -11.98 -3.28
C ARG A 133 12.23 -12.31 -1.79
N LYS A 134 12.30 -11.28 -0.94
CA LYS A 134 12.42 -11.42 0.52
C LYS A 134 11.16 -10.90 1.20
N HIS A 135 10.75 -11.58 2.25
CA HIS A 135 9.62 -11.19 3.09
C HIS A 135 10.04 -11.14 4.56
N LEU A 136 9.25 -10.41 5.34
CA LEU A 136 9.27 -10.40 6.79
C LEU A 136 7.85 -10.59 7.29
N ILE A 137 7.60 -11.65 8.07
CA ILE A 137 6.36 -11.82 8.82
C ILE A 137 6.51 -11.05 10.13
N LEU A 138 5.56 -10.16 10.42
CA LEU A 138 5.60 -9.36 11.63
C LEU A 138 5.26 -10.23 12.86
N PRO A 139 5.82 -9.90 14.05
CA PRO A 139 5.39 -10.54 15.29
C PRO A 139 3.88 -10.30 15.52
N PRO A 140 3.22 -11.15 16.32
CA PRO A 140 1.83 -10.93 16.70
C PRO A 140 1.62 -9.54 17.32
N PRO A 141 0.51 -8.84 17.02
CA PRO A 141 0.22 -7.55 17.62
C PRO A 141 0.00 -7.64 19.14
N THR A 142 0.23 -6.55 19.87
CA THR A 142 0.10 -6.51 21.34
C THR A 142 -1.35 -6.49 21.80
N ILE A 143 -2.23 -5.82 21.04
CA ILE A 143 -3.67 -5.79 21.31
C ILE A 143 -4.23 -7.15 20.91
N LYS A 144 -4.46 -8.00 21.92
CA LYS A 144 -4.98 -9.35 21.75
C LYS A 144 -6.34 -9.32 21.06
N GLN A 145 -6.53 -10.24 20.13
CA GLN A 145 -7.82 -10.46 19.49
C GLN A 145 -8.75 -11.18 20.46
N GLY A 146 -9.59 -10.41 21.17
CA GLY A 146 -10.86 -10.93 21.68
C GLY A 146 -11.73 -11.35 20.49
N ARG A 147 -12.60 -12.34 20.62
CA ARG A 147 -13.57 -12.66 19.57
C ARG A 147 -14.89 -11.96 19.89
N PRO A 148 -15.43 -11.08 19.03
CA PRO A 148 -14.95 -10.67 17.69
C PRO A 148 -14.25 -9.29 17.69
N LEU A 149 -12.92 -9.24 17.59
CA LEU A 149 -12.13 -8.02 17.37
C LEU A 149 -11.88 -7.83 15.88
N LYS A 150 -12.27 -6.69 15.33
CA LYS A 150 -12.03 -6.31 13.93
C LYS A 150 -10.87 -5.33 13.88
N SER A 151 -10.05 -5.36 12.84
CA SER A 151 -8.96 -4.37 12.73
C SER A 151 -8.65 -3.97 11.31
N VAL A 152 -8.37 -2.69 11.14
CA VAL A 152 -7.87 -2.13 9.89
C VAL A 152 -6.39 -1.81 10.03
N LEU A 153 -5.68 -1.87 8.91
CA LEU A 153 -4.27 -1.52 8.86
C LEU A 153 -4.05 -0.29 7.99
N GLY A 154 -3.01 0.45 8.37
CA GLY A 154 -2.37 1.49 7.58
C GLY A 154 -0.93 1.13 7.36
N PHE A 155 -0.38 1.46 6.19
CA PHE A 155 1.01 1.18 5.86
C PHE A 155 1.65 2.40 5.23
N GLY A 156 2.86 2.74 5.68
CA GLY A 156 3.61 3.88 5.20
C GLY A 156 4.94 4.01 5.92
N VAL A 157 5.46 5.23 5.98
CA VAL A 157 6.73 5.57 6.62
C VAL A 157 6.61 6.87 7.41
N ASN A 158 7.47 7.07 8.39
CA ASN A 158 7.65 8.42 8.94
C ASN A 158 8.37 9.29 7.88
N PRO A 159 7.88 10.48 7.52
CA PRO A 159 8.55 11.36 6.55
C PRO A 159 9.99 11.70 6.93
N ASN A 160 10.27 11.80 8.22
CA ASN A 160 11.61 12.06 8.75
C ASN A 160 12.51 10.81 8.70
N CYS A 161 11.96 9.62 8.48
CA CYS A 161 12.73 8.39 8.33
C CYS A 161 12.05 7.46 7.31
N VAL A 162 12.21 7.77 6.02
CA VAL A 162 11.55 7.06 4.90
C VAL A 162 11.89 5.57 4.78
N TYR A 163 12.86 5.09 5.56
CA TYR A 163 13.29 3.70 5.54
C TYR A 163 12.71 2.89 6.70
N ASP A 164 12.20 3.55 7.74
CA ASP A 164 11.48 2.90 8.82
C ASP A 164 10.03 2.66 8.37
N LEU A 165 9.83 1.50 7.73
CA LEU A 165 8.50 1.04 7.36
C LEU A 165 7.66 0.83 8.62
N LYS A 166 6.49 1.45 8.66
CA LYS A 166 5.57 1.37 9.79
C LYS A 166 4.21 0.81 9.37
N VAL A 167 3.62 0.00 10.24
CA VAL A 167 2.25 -0.50 10.10
C VAL A 167 1.44 -0.02 11.28
N VAL A 168 0.38 0.74 11.02
CA VAL A 168 -0.58 1.17 12.04
C VAL A 168 -1.73 0.18 12.05
N ARG A 169 -2.15 -0.25 13.22
CA ARG A 169 -3.31 -1.11 13.41
C ARG A 169 -4.30 -0.40 14.33
N VAL A 170 -5.55 -0.28 13.86
CA VAL A 170 -6.68 0.20 14.67
C VAL A 170 -7.62 -0.97 14.87
N ALA A 171 -7.87 -1.31 16.13
CA ALA A 171 -8.64 -2.45 16.56
C ALA A 171 -9.94 -2.01 17.23
N TYR A 172 -11.04 -2.64 16.83
CA TYR A 172 -12.40 -2.34 17.27
C TYR A 172 -13.00 -3.58 17.94
N GLU A 173 -13.49 -3.42 19.17
CA GLU A 173 -14.19 -4.48 19.90
C GLU A 173 -15.66 -4.52 19.49
N ARG A 174 -16.17 -5.71 19.11
CA ARG A 174 -17.57 -5.88 18.72
C ARG A 174 -18.42 -6.33 19.90
N ASN A 175 -19.53 -5.63 20.14
CA ASN A 175 -20.63 -6.13 20.96
C ASN A 175 -21.76 -6.65 20.04
N GLY A 176 -21.92 -7.97 19.91
CA GLY A 176 -23.09 -8.59 19.26
C GLY A 176 -23.04 -8.73 17.72
N ASP A 177 -24.17 -9.16 17.14
CA ASP A 177 -24.29 -9.59 15.73
C ASP A 177 -24.73 -8.49 14.75
N TYR A 178 -25.12 -7.32 15.22
CA TYR A 178 -25.54 -6.21 14.37
C TYR A 178 -24.36 -5.30 14.00
N LEU A 179 -24.57 -4.44 13.00
CA LEU A 179 -23.70 -3.32 12.62
C LEU A 179 -23.67 -2.23 13.72
N ASP A 180 -23.96 -2.60 14.97
CA ASP A 180 -23.92 -1.72 16.11
C ASP A 180 -22.48 -1.27 16.29
N LEU A 181 -22.31 0.01 15.99
CA LEU A 181 -21.17 0.87 16.28
C LEU A 181 -20.49 0.37 17.55
N CYS A 182 -19.20 0.04 17.46
CA CYS A 182 -18.46 -0.47 18.61
C CYS A 182 -18.68 0.48 19.81
N ALA A 183 -19.29 -0.06 20.87
CA ALA A 183 -19.68 0.70 22.05
C ALA A 183 -18.46 1.19 22.86
N LEU A 184 -17.28 0.63 22.55
CA LEU A 184 -16.01 0.94 23.18
C LEU A 184 -15.11 1.70 22.21
N PRO A 185 -14.30 2.66 22.73
CA PRO A 185 -13.29 3.32 21.93
C PRO A 185 -12.33 2.29 21.31
N PRO A 186 -11.87 2.51 20.07
CA PRO A 186 -10.89 1.62 19.47
C PRO A 186 -9.54 1.70 20.19
N GLU A 187 -8.78 0.61 20.14
CA GLU A 187 -7.37 0.61 20.52
C GLU A 187 -6.51 0.76 19.26
N ALA A 188 -5.34 1.40 19.40
CA ALA A 188 -4.40 1.57 18.30
C ALA A 188 -2.99 1.15 18.71
N GLU A 189 -2.26 0.57 17.76
CA GLU A 189 -0.86 0.20 17.90
C GLU A 189 -0.10 0.41 16.59
N ILE A 190 1.21 0.60 16.69
CA ILE A 190 2.09 0.81 15.56
C ILE A 190 3.27 -0.13 15.64
N TYR A 191 3.55 -0.82 14.53
CA TYR A 191 4.79 -1.54 14.30
C TYR A 191 5.80 -0.62 13.64
N SER A 192 7.06 -0.72 14.06
CA SER A 192 8.19 -0.07 13.39
C SER A 192 9.23 -1.11 12.99
N LEU A 193 9.68 -1.05 11.73
CA LEU A 193 10.73 -1.94 11.23
C LEU A 193 12.06 -1.71 11.97
N SER A 194 12.33 -0.48 12.40
CA SER A 194 13.55 -0.12 13.12
C SER A 194 13.66 -0.75 14.50
N THR A 195 12.52 -0.94 15.19
CA THR A 195 12.48 -1.59 16.50
C THR A 195 12.14 -3.07 16.41
N GLY A 196 11.49 -3.49 15.32
CA GLY A 196 11.01 -4.85 15.16
C GLY A 196 9.80 -5.18 16.05
N GLU A 197 9.18 -4.18 16.67
CA GLU A 197 8.17 -4.35 17.71
C GLU A 197 6.91 -3.53 17.45
N TRP A 198 5.79 -4.06 17.95
CA TRP A 198 4.54 -3.32 18.10
C TRP A 198 4.57 -2.53 19.40
N ARG A 199 4.06 -1.30 19.36
CA ARG A 199 3.72 -0.56 20.59
C ARG A 199 2.33 0.06 20.48
N ARG A 200 1.65 0.15 21.62
CA ARG A 200 0.40 0.89 21.71
C ARG A 200 0.63 2.38 21.48
N ILE A 201 -0.36 3.00 20.86
CA ILE A 201 -0.43 4.45 20.64
C ILE A 201 -1.79 4.96 21.11
N SER A 202 -1.87 6.28 21.32
CA SER A 202 -3.16 6.90 21.64
C SER A 202 -4.13 6.76 20.46
N ALA A 203 -5.33 6.27 20.73
CA ALA A 203 -6.44 6.30 19.77
C ALA A 203 -7.29 7.58 19.90
N ALA A 204 -6.80 8.59 20.61
CA ALA A 204 -7.49 9.88 20.70
C ALA A 204 -7.66 10.49 19.30
N GLY A 205 -8.89 10.91 18.98
CA GLY A 205 -9.25 11.43 17.66
C GLY A 205 -9.81 10.39 16.69
N VAL A 206 -9.77 9.09 17.04
CA VAL A 206 -10.47 8.05 16.27
C VAL A 206 -11.97 8.10 16.59
N ASN A 207 -12.69 8.95 15.86
CA ASN A 207 -14.14 9.14 16.00
C ASN A 207 -14.95 8.48 14.87
N PHE A 208 -14.36 7.48 14.22
CA PHE A 208 -14.91 6.82 13.05
C PHE A 208 -14.83 5.30 13.21
N TYR A 209 -15.71 4.62 12.49
CA TYR A 209 -15.76 3.19 12.33
C TYR A 209 -15.39 2.82 10.90
N MET A 210 -14.84 1.63 10.73
CA MET A 210 -14.36 1.14 9.45
C MET A 210 -15.10 -0.12 9.05
N THR A 211 -15.50 -0.21 7.77
CA THR A 211 -16.15 -1.42 7.26
C THR A 211 -15.11 -2.53 7.02
N ASP A 212 -15.09 -3.49 7.94
CA ASP A 212 -14.13 -4.60 8.06
C ASP A 212 -13.80 -5.37 6.77
N PHE A 213 -14.76 -5.51 5.84
CA PHE A 213 -14.53 -6.28 4.61
C PHE A 213 -14.15 -5.44 3.39
N ILE A 214 -14.38 -4.13 3.42
CA ILE A 214 -14.34 -3.28 2.21
C ILE A 214 -13.40 -2.07 2.42
N TRP A 215 -12.75 -1.98 3.58
CA TRP A 215 -11.85 -0.87 3.84
C TRP A 215 -10.72 -0.77 2.81
N SER A 216 -10.36 0.48 2.56
CA SER A 216 -9.25 0.89 1.71
C SER A 216 -8.40 1.86 2.49
N GLN A 217 -7.11 1.93 2.14
CA GLN A 217 -6.22 2.92 2.70
C GLN A 217 -5.31 3.47 1.60
N THR A 218 -4.82 4.68 1.79
CA THR A 218 -3.69 5.21 1.05
C THR A 218 -2.82 6.08 1.94
N PHE A 219 -1.52 6.11 1.68
CA PHE A 219 -0.56 6.97 2.36
C PHE A 219 -0.02 8.03 1.39
N VAL A 220 -0.25 9.29 1.76
CA VAL A 220 0.04 10.51 1.00
C VAL A 220 0.50 11.59 1.97
N CYS A 221 1.46 12.44 1.58
CA CYS A 221 1.95 13.56 2.40
C CYS A 221 2.31 13.17 3.85
N GLY A 222 2.89 11.99 4.06
CA GLY A 222 3.32 11.54 5.39
C GLY A 222 2.20 11.07 6.32
N ALA A 223 0.98 10.95 5.82
CA ALA A 223 -0.17 10.49 6.59
C ALA A 223 -0.85 9.30 5.90
N ILE A 224 -1.46 8.47 6.72
CA ILE A 224 -2.31 7.36 6.30
C ILE A 224 -3.75 7.86 6.25
N HIS A 225 -4.48 7.51 5.20
CA HIS A 225 -5.86 7.92 4.98
C HIS A 225 -6.75 6.70 4.78
N TRP A 226 -7.90 6.72 5.43
CA TRP A 226 -8.95 5.70 5.26
C TRP A 226 -10.31 6.36 5.03
N ILE A 227 -11.27 5.60 4.52
CA ILE A 227 -12.67 6.00 4.56
C ILE A 227 -13.33 5.46 5.82
N GLY A 228 -13.65 6.36 6.74
CA GLY A 228 -14.38 6.06 7.97
C GLY A 228 -15.83 6.55 7.90
N CYS A 229 -16.67 6.04 8.80
CA CYS A 229 -17.99 6.61 9.05
C CYS A 229 -18.23 6.82 10.55
N LYS A 230 -18.99 7.85 10.90
CA LYS A 230 -19.47 8.08 12.27
C LYS A 230 -20.99 8.09 12.30
N SER A 231 -21.55 7.67 13.43
CA SER A 231 -23.00 7.75 13.65
C SER A 231 -23.36 9.13 14.16
N LEU A 232 -24.51 9.62 13.72
CA LEU A 232 -25.14 10.84 14.18
C LEU A 232 -26.36 10.46 15.04
N GLU A 233 -26.75 11.35 15.95
CA GLU A 233 -27.85 11.13 16.92
C GLU A 233 -29.19 10.73 16.26
N ASN A 234 -29.39 11.06 14.98
CA ASN A 234 -30.61 10.79 14.22
C ASN A 234 -30.58 9.48 13.41
N GLU A 235 -29.83 8.46 13.85
CA GLU A 235 -29.60 7.19 13.13
C GLU A 235 -29.04 7.36 11.70
N ARG A 236 -28.51 8.54 11.39
CA ARG A 236 -27.80 8.84 10.15
C ARG A 236 -26.33 8.54 10.35
N PHE A 237 -25.65 8.11 9.29
CA PHE A 237 -24.20 8.04 9.29
C PHE A 237 -23.62 9.24 8.54
N GLN A 238 -22.36 9.53 8.83
CA GLN A 238 -21.56 10.53 8.13
C GLN A 238 -20.22 9.91 7.74
N SER A 239 -19.94 9.84 6.45
CA SER A 239 -18.64 9.38 5.95
C SER A 239 -17.64 10.52 5.91
N SER A 240 -16.38 10.21 6.22
CA SER A 240 -15.27 11.16 6.18
C SER A 240 -13.94 10.46 5.88
N VAL A 241 -12.91 11.24 5.61
CA VAL A 241 -11.55 10.72 5.48
C VAL A 241 -10.90 10.73 6.86
N ALA A 242 -10.66 9.54 7.41
CA ALA A 242 -9.84 9.37 8.60
C ALA A 242 -8.36 9.54 8.25
N VAL A 243 -7.61 10.22 9.10
CA VAL A 243 -6.19 10.52 8.88
C VAL A 243 -5.36 10.06 10.08
N PHE A 244 -4.16 9.54 9.83
CA PHE A 244 -3.13 9.33 10.84
C PHE A 244 -1.81 9.92 10.36
N SER A 245 -1.32 10.96 11.04
CA SER A 245 0.00 11.56 10.77
C SER A 245 1.10 10.61 11.26
N MET A 246 2.01 10.17 10.38
CA MET A 246 3.14 9.31 10.80
C MET A 246 4.24 10.08 11.53
N ALA A 247 4.28 11.41 11.36
CA ALA A 247 5.25 12.28 12.03
C ALA A 247 4.84 12.53 13.48
N ASP A 248 3.58 12.93 13.68
CA ASP A 248 3.06 13.32 15.00
C ASP A 248 2.42 12.14 15.74
N GLU A 249 2.12 11.05 15.03
CA GLU A 249 1.40 9.88 15.53
C GLU A 249 0.02 10.22 16.11
N LEU A 250 -0.67 11.16 15.45
CA LEU A 250 -1.98 11.66 15.81
C LEU A 250 -3.03 11.30 14.76
N PHE A 251 -4.21 10.94 15.24
CA PHE A 251 -5.39 10.77 14.40
C PHE A 251 -6.09 12.10 14.15
N GLY A 252 -6.69 12.22 12.97
CA GLY A 252 -7.47 13.37 12.55
C GLY A 252 -8.55 12.99 11.55
N GLU A 253 -9.26 13.99 11.07
CA GLU A 253 -10.37 13.85 10.13
C GLU A 253 -10.28 14.95 9.07
N ILE A 254 -10.52 14.56 7.81
CA ILE A 254 -10.73 15.46 6.69
C ILE A 254 -12.16 15.28 6.21
N MET A 255 -12.88 16.39 6.11
CA MET A 255 -14.26 16.38 5.63
C MET A 255 -14.31 16.05 4.14
N LEU A 256 -15.29 15.22 3.79
CA LEU A 256 -15.66 14.97 2.40
C LEU A 256 -16.66 16.04 1.92
N PRO A 257 -16.81 16.25 0.61
CA PRO A 257 -17.93 17.01 0.05
C PRO A 257 -19.28 16.44 0.50
N ASP A 258 -20.32 17.28 0.57
CA ASP A 258 -21.66 16.87 1.01
C ASP A 258 -22.22 15.66 0.24
N GLU A 259 -21.93 15.59 -1.06
CA GLU A 259 -22.36 14.50 -1.96
C GLU A 259 -21.71 13.14 -1.65
N LEU A 260 -20.53 13.14 -1.02
CA LEU A 260 -19.80 11.94 -0.60
C LEU A 260 -20.04 11.63 0.87
N THR A 261 -20.21 12.65 1.70
CA THR A 261 -20.42 12.55 3.14
C THR A 261 -21.68 11.74 3.50
N ARG A 262 -22.70 11.77 2.64
CA ARG A 262 -23.96 11.04 2.80
C ARG A 262 -23.92 9.62 2.23
N GLU A 263 -22.85 9.25 1.53
CA GLU A 263 -22.70 7.92 0.94
C GLU A 263 -22.20 6.93 1.99
N PRO A 264 -22.74 5.70 2.03
CA PRO A 264 -22.19 4.66 2.89
C PRO A 264 -20.69 4.48 2.63
N ALA A 265 -19.87 4.38 3.68
CA ALA A 265 -18.43 4.15 3.55
C ALA A 265 -18.08 2.93 2.65
N ALA A 266 -18.94 1.92 2.61
CA ALA A 266 -18.80 0.74 1.75
C ALA A 266 -18.89 1.02 0.23
N ASN A 267 -19.41 2.19 -0.16
CA ASN A 267 -19.49 2.68 -1.55
C ASN A 267 -18.33 3.59 -1.92
N LEU A 268 -17.48 3.95 -0.96
CA LEU A 268 -16.36 4.85 -1.14
C LEU A 268 -15.05 4.08 -1.10
N TYR A 269 -14.11 4.47 -1.96
CA TYR A 269 -12.80 3.85 -2.03
C TYR A 269 -11.73 4.92 -2.17
N ILE A 270 -10.77 4.96 -1.24
CA ILE A 270 -9.70 5.97 -1.23
C ILE A 270 -8.44 5.48 -1.94
N MET A 271 -7.80 6.37 -2.69
CA MET A 271 -6.59 6.10 -3.47
C MET A 271 -5.70 7.33 -3.54
N ALA A 272 -4.38 7.13 -3.61
CA ALA A 272 -3.45 8.19 -3.96
C ALA A 272 -3.61 8.57 -5.43
N LEU A 273 -3.61 9.87 -5.71
CA LEU A 273 -3.51 10.43 -7.05
C LEU A 273 -2.51 11.58 -6.99
N ASP A 274 -1.38 11.39 -7.66
CA ASP A 274 -0.21 12.27 -7.59
C ASP A 274 0.23 12.54 -6.14
N GLU A 275 0.32 13.81 -5.73
CA GLU A 275 0.69 14.23 -4.36
C GLU A 275 -0.52 14.45 -3.46
N SER A 276 -1.70 13.94 -3.85
CA SER A 276 -2.94 14.13 -3.09
C SER A 276 -3.78 12.84 -3.02
N ILE A 277 -4.97 12.96 -2.43
CA ILE A 277 -5.92 11.87 -2.27
C ILE A 277 -7.09 12.02 -3.24
N SER A 278 -7.62 10.87 -3.64
CA SER A 278 -8.83 10.74 -4.43
C SER A 278 -9.79 9.74 -3.81
N VAL A 279 -11.08 9.93 -4.07
CA VAL A 279 -12.15 9.07 -3.60
C VAL A 279 -13.01 8.65 -4.78
N VAL A 280 -13.15 7.33 -4.95
CA VAL A 280 -14.09 6.74 -5.92
C VAL A 280 -15.41 6.48 -5.21
N LYS A 281 -16.47 7.11 -5.67
CA LYS A 281 -17.84 6.84 -5.27
C LYS A 281 -18.47 5.88 -6.27
N TYR A 282 -18.86 4.68 -5.82
CA TYR A 282 -19.60 3.74 -6.65
C TYR A 282 -21.10 3.97 -6.50
N ASN A 283 -21.78 4.26 -7.62
CA ASN A 283 -23.23 4.21 -7.65
C ASN A 283 -23.65 2.74 -7.78
N ARG A 284 -24.35 2.24 -6.76
CA ARG A 284 -24.87 0.87 -6.70
C ARG A 284 -26.40 0.82 -6.74
N GLU A 285 -27.04 1.90 -7.15
CA GLU A 285 -28.48 1.92 -7.39
C GLU A 285 -28.86 0.86 -8.43
N VAL A 286 -30.00 0.20 -8.22
CA VAL A 286 -30.51 -0.79 -9.16
C VAL A 286 -30.65 -0.11 -10.53
N HIS A 287 -29.95 -0.64 -11.55
CA HIS A 287 -29.88 -0.12 -12.93
C HIS A 287 -28.88 1.01 -13.22
N ARG A 288 -28.06 1.46 -12.26
CA ARG A 288 -26.91 2.34 -12.53
C ARG A 288 -25.63 1.64 -12.11
N ASN A 289 -24.77 1.36 -13.08
CA ASN A 289 -23.42 0.87 -12.84
C ASN A 289 -22.45 1.98 -13.28
N SER A 290 -22.17 2.90 -12.38
CA SER A 290 -21.24 4.01 -12.63
C SER A 290 -20.38 4.27 -11.40
N CYS A 291 -19.27 4.96 -11.59
CA CYS A 291 -18.52 5.54 -10.49
C CYS A 291 -18.13 6.99 -10.78
N GLU A 292 -17.94 7.75 -9.71
CA GLU A 292 -17.44 9.10 -9.77
C GLU A 292 -16.08 9.16 -9.11
N LEU A 293 -15.09 9.72 -9.80
CA LEU A 293 -13.76 9.96 -9.26
C LEU A 293 -13.68 11.40 -8.77
N TRP A 294 -13.48 11.58 -7.47
CA TRP A 294 -13.29 12.86 -6.82
C TRP A 294 -11.83 13.01 -6.40
N VAL A 295 -11.28 14.22 -6.54
CA VAL A 295 -9.89 14.52 -6.16
C VAL A 295 -9.86 15.77 -5.29
N MET A 296 -9.01 15.73 -4.26
CA MET A 296 -8.64 16.91 -3.48
C MET A 296 -7.51 17.61 -4.23
N LYS A 297 -7.80 18.68 -4.96
CA LYS A 297 -6.82 19.34 -5.83
C LYS A 297 -5.62 19.90 -5.07
N GLU A 298 -5.85 20.36 -3.85
CA GLU A 298 -4.82 20.84 -2.95
C GLU A 298 -4.94 20.05 -1.63
N TYR A 299 -3.91 19.26 -1.33
CA TYR A 299 -3.94 18.38 -0.17
C TYR A 299 -4.19 19.16 1.13
N GLY A 300 -5.13 18.69 1.94
CA GLY A 300 -5.55 19.31 3.19
C GLY A 300 -6.58 20.45 3.04
N VAL A 301 -6.85 20.95 1.84
CA VAL A 301 -7.84 22.02 1.61
C VAL A 301 -9.17 21.41 1.19
N VAL A 302 -10.14 21.40 2.11
CA VAL A 302 -11.46 20.75 1.92
C VAL A 302 -12.23 21.36 0.75
N GLU A 303 -12.13 22.68 0.56
CA GLU A 303 -12.79 23.41 -0.52
C GLU A 303 -12.23 23.05 -1.91
N SER A 304 -11.06 22.41 -1.96
CA SER A 304 -10.41 22.02 -3.22
C SER A 304 -10.94 20.71 -3.81
N TRP A 305 -11.80 19.99 -3.07
CA TRP A 305 -12.46 18.78 -3.58
C TRP A 305 -13.25 19.10 -4.84
N SER A 306 -13.05 18.29 -5.88
CA SER A 306 -13.84 18.38 -7.09
C SER A 306 -13.98 17.02 -7.76
N ARG A 307 -15.10 16.81 -8.44
CA ARG A 307 -15.31 15.64 -9.28
C ARG A 307 -14.44 15.77 -10.53
N LEU A 308 -13.53 14.83 -10.71
CA LEU A 308 -12.65 14.75 -11.87
C LEU A 308 -13.34 14.05 -13.04
N HIS A 309 -13.95 12.89 -12.79
CA HIS A 309 -14.62 12.09 -13.81
C HIS A 309 -15.94 11.48 -13.30
N SER A 310 -16.90 11.30 -14.20
CA SER A 310 -18.07 10.44 -14.02
C SER A 310 -17.99 9.34 -15.07
N ILE A 311 -17.87 8.09 -14.64
CA ILE A 311 -17.51 6.96 -15.48
C ILE A 311 -18.66 5.96 -15.47
N GLU A 312 -19.20 5.66 -16.64
CA GLU A 312 -20.09 4.51 -16.81
C GLU A 312 -19.27 3.22 -16.81
N LEU A 313 -19.62 2.27 -15.95
CA LEU A 313 -18.93 1.00 -15.82
C LEU A 313 -19.43 0.03 -16.89
N VAL A 314 -18.92 0.23 -18.11
CA VAL A 314 -19.23 -0.58 -19.30
C VAL A 314 -18.40 -1.86 -19.35
N GLU A 315 -18.73 -2.76 -20.27
CA GLU A 315 -17.98 -4.00 -20.53
C GLU A 315 -17.73 -4.90 -19.29
N GLY A 316 -18.58 -4.77 -18.27
CA GLY A 316 -18.47 -5.52 -17.02
C GLY A 316 -17.38 -5.00 -16.08
N MET A 317 -16.93 -3.75 -16.20
CA MET A 317 -16.10 -3.10 -15.18
C MET A 317 -16.80 -3.11 -13.81
N GLU A 318 -16.04 -3.38 -12.76
CA GLU A 318 -16.57 -3.49 -11.39
C GLU A 318 -15.85 -2.57 -10.40
N ARG A 319 -14.52 -2.53 -10.46
CA ARG A 319 -13.70 -1.82 -9.46
C ARG A 319 -12.47 -1.21 -10.09
N MET A 320 -12.24 0.05 -9.75
CA MET A 320 -10.99 0.76 -10.03
C MET A 320 -9.86 0.20 -9.16
N VAL A 321 -8.73 -0.15 -9.78
CA VAL A 321 -7.61 -0.83 -9.12
C VAL A 321 -6.31 -0.04 -9.16
N GLY A 322 -6.22 1.03 -9.94
CA GLY A 322 -5.06 1.92 -10.00
C GLY A 322 -5.13 2.94 -11.13
N PHE A 323 -4.09 3.75 -11.24
CA PHE A 323 -3.91 4.75 -12.30
C PHE A 323 -2.72 4.37 -13.19
N GLY A 324 -2.86 4.61 -14.49
CA GLY A 324 -1.77 4.58 -15.47
C GLY A 324 -1.10 5.94 -15.58
N LYS A 325 0.17 5.96 -16.01
CA LYS A 325 0.93 7.22 -16.16
C LYS A 325 0.42 8.13 -17.27
N ASN A 326 -0.33 7.58 -18.23
CA ASN A 326 -0.89 8.34 -19.36
C ASN A 326 -2.27 8.97 -19.02
N GLY A 327 -2.70 8.93 -17.75
CA GLY A 327 -4.04 9.36 -17.33
C GLY A 327 -5.12 8.29 -17.49
N ASP A 328 -4.76 7.11 -18.00
CA ASP A 328 -5.65 5.96 -18.05
C ASP A 328 -5.98 5.46 -16.64
N ILE A 329 -7.16 4.90 -16.47
CA ILE A 329 -7.64 4.31 -15.22
C ILE A 329 -7.72 2.80 -15.41
N PHE A 330 -7.19 2.03 -14.44
CA PHE A 330 -7.27 0.58 -14.48
C PHE A 330 -8.49 0.08 -13.72
N PHE A 331 -9.23 -0.83 -14.36
CA PHE A 331 -10.39 -1.49 -13.77
C PHE A 331 -10.23 -3.01 -13.77
N SER A 332 -10.71 -3.66 -12.73
CA SER A 332 -11.05 -5.08 -12.76
C SER A 332 -12.46 -5.25 -13.31
N THR A 333 -12.67 -6.34 -14.05
CA THR A 333 -13.98 -6.70 -14.61
C THR A 333 -14.58 -7.93 -13.95
N ASN A 334 -15.88 -8.14 -14.13
CA ASN A 334 -16.62 -9.34 -13.72
C ASN A 334 -16.10 -10.63 -14.37
N LYS A 335 -15.33 -10.52 -15.46
CA LYS A 335 -14.61 -11.62 -16.13
C LYS A 335 -13.23 -11.89 -15.50
N SER A 336 -12.92 -11.28 -14.37
CA SER A 336 -11.63 -11.41 -13.68
C SER A 336 -10.45 -10.99 -14.58
N GLU A 337 -10.66 -9.93 -15.38
CA GLU A 337 -9.67 -9.35 -16.29
C GLU A 337 -9.33 -7.92 -15.87
N LEU A 338 -8.07 -7.52 -16.08
CA LEU A 338 -7.62 -6.14 -15.96
C LEU A 338 -7.77 -5.41 -17.30
N VAL A 339 -8.44 -4.26 -17.27
CA VAL A 339 -8.60 -3.36 -18.42
C VAL A 339 -8.05 -1.98 -18.09
N SER A 340 -7.61 -1.25 -19.12
CA SER A 340 -7.37 0.19 -19.04
C SER A 340 -8.55 0.93 -19.68
N TYR A 341 -8.91 2.07 -19.10
CA TYR A 341 -9.97 2.94 -19.55
C TYR A 341 -9.41 4.35 -19.71
N CYS A 342 -9.58 4.95 -20.89
CA CYS A 342 -9.19 6.33 -21.12
C CYS A 342 -10.41 7.25 -20.89
N PRO A 343 -10.44 8.09 -19.85
CA PRO A 343 -11.62 8.91 -19.54
C PRO A 343 -12.01 9.89 -20.64
N ASN A 344 -11.05 10.35 -21.43
CA ASN A 344 -11.27 11.35 -22.49
C ASN A 344 -11.90 10.76 -23.75
N THR A 345 -11.52 9.54 -24.12
CA THR A 345 -12.02 8.86 -25.33
C THR A 345 -13.08 7.81 -25.01
N GLN A 346 -13.23 7.45 -23.73
CA GLN A 346 -14.08 6.39 -23.22
C GLN A 346 -13.74 5.00 -23.78
N VAL A 347 -12.54 4.84 -24.33
CA VAL A 347 -12.07 3.57 -24.89
C VAL A 347 -11.62 2.64 -23.78
N VAL A 348 -12.04 1.37 -23.89
CA VAL A 348 -11.63 0.26 -23.01
C VAL A 348 -10.63 -0.61 -23.75
N ASN A 349 -9.43 -0.79 -23.21
CA ASN A 349 -8.43 -1.71 -23.75
C ASN A 349 -8.19 -2.88 -22.80
N LYS A 350 -8.32 -4.08 -23.33
CA LYS A 350 -8.01 -5.33 -22.62
C LYS A 350 -6.51 -5.53 -22.53
N LEU A 351 -6.00 -5.76 -21.32
CA LEU A 351 -4.56 -5.89 -21.07
C LEU A 351 -4.09 -7.34 -21.03
N GLY A 352 -5.00 -8.32 -21.06
CA GLY A 352 -4.66 -9.75 -21.06
C GLY A 352 -4.16 -10.28 -19.71
N PHE A 353 -4.29 -9.51 -18.63
CA PHE A 353 -4.00 -9.98 -17.27
C PHE A 353 -5.28 -10.44 -16.57
N PHE A 354 -5.24 -11.63 -15.99
CA PHE A 354 -6.40 -12.26 -15.34
C PHE A 354 -6.14 -12.53 -13.86
N GLY A 355 -7.12 -12.21 -13.01
CA GLY A 355 -7.09 -12.47 -11.58
C GLY A 355 -8.44 -12.16 -10.95
N THR A 356 -8.74 -12.76 -9.80
CA THR A 356 -10.02 -12.50 -9.12
C THR A 356 -10.20 -11.00 -8.88
N CYS A 357 -11.40 -10.48 -9.14
CA CYS A 357 -11.70 -9.03 -9.12
C CYS A 357 -11.14 -8.31 -7.88
N ARG A 358 -11.36 -8.88 -6.68
CA ARG A 358 -10.90 -8.29 -5.42
C ARG A 358 -9.40 -8.44 -5.14
N SER A 359 -8.70 -9.29 -5.89
CA SER A 359 -7.25 -9.48 -5.76
C SER A 359 -6.42 -8.53 -6.61
N LEU A 360 -7.00 -7.96 -7.68
CA LEU A 360 -6.30 -7.07 -8.59
C LEU A 360 -5.93 -5.78 -7.87
N TYR A 361 -4.65 -5.43 -7.93
CA TYR A 361 -4.08 -4.22 -7.36
C TYR A 361 -2.99 -3.70 -8.28
N VAL A 362 -3.04 -2.41 -8.61
CA VAL A 362 -2.04 -1.74 -9.43
C VAL A 362 -1.54 -0.50 -8.69
N ALA A 363 -0.23 -0.37 -8.54
CA ALA A 363 0.38 0.81 -7.93
C ALA A 363 1.67 1.21 -8.64
N ASN A 364 2.03 2.48 -8.52
CA ASN A 364 3.40 2.93 -8.82
C ASN A 364 4.38 2.14 -7.95
N TYR A 365 5.48 1.71 -8.55
CA TYR A 365 6.45 0.85 -7.90
C TYR A 365 7.87 1.34 -8.13
N VAL A 366 8.71 1.15 -7.12
CA VAL A 366 10.14 1.40 -7.17
C VAL A 366 10.83 0.11 -6.73
N GLU A 367 11.84 -0.32 -7.47
CA GLU A 367 12.64 -1.46 -7.02
C GLU A 367 13.54 -1.03 -5.88
N THR A 368 13.62 -1.83 -4.81
CA THR A 368 14.39 -1.49 -3.61
C THR A 368 15.22 -2.65 -3.09
N LEU A 369 16.25 -2.35 -2.30
CA LEU A 369 17.04 -3.32 -1.53
C LEU A 369 16.57 -3.46 -0.07
N LEU A 370 15.49 -2.77 0.32
CA LEU A 370 14.89 -2.96 1.66
C LEU A 370 14.54 -4.43 1.89
N LEU A 371 14.75 -4.93 3.11
CA LEU A 371 14.59 -6.36 3.48
C LEU A 371 15.63 -7.33 2.89
N LEU A 372 16.70 -6.85 2.25
CA LEU A 372 17.77 -7.72 1.74
C LEU A 372 18.59 -8.35 2.88
N GLN A 373 18.74 -7.61 3.97
CA GLN A 373 19.46 -8.01 5.17
C GLN A 373 18.59 -8.89 6.07
N ASP A 374 19.24 -9.64 6.96
CA ASP A 374 18.53 -10.29 8.06
C ASP A 374 17.91 -9.25 8.99
N HIS A 375 16.79 -9.60 9.62
CA HIS A 375 15.96 -8.68 10.39
C HIS A 375 16.73 -7.96 11.51
N SER A 376 17.63 -8.65 12.21
CA SER A 376 18.50 -8.04 13.23
C SER A 376 19.41 -6.94 12.68
N CYS A 377 20.01 -7.16 11.52
CA CYS A 377 20.88 -6.19 10.85
C CYS A 377 20.10 -4.94 10.42
N ILE A 378 18.85 -5.11 9.98
CA ILE A 378 17.97 -4.00 9.60
C ILE A 378 17.68 -3.12 10.83
N MET A 379 17.30 -3.73 11.95
CA MET A 379 17.01 -3.01 13.20
C MET A 379 18.25 -2.25 13.70
N GLU A 380 19.42 -2.89 13.75
CA GLU A 380 20.66 -2.24 14.17
C GLU A 380 21.06 -1.08 13.26
N GLY A 381 20.90 -1.25 11.94
CA GLY A 381 21.22 -0.22 10.94
C GLY A 381 20.31 1.00 11.06
N LEU A 382 18.99 0.78 11.15
CA LEU A 382 18.00 1.83 11.32
C LEU A 382 18.20 2.58 12.64
N ALA A 383 18.38 1.86 13.75
CA ALA A 383 18.56 2.46 15.07
C ALA A 383 19.78 3.38 15.14
N LYS A 384 20.88 3.04 14.44
CA LYS A 384 22.07 3.91 14.33
C LYS A 384 21.78 5.18 13.55
N GLN A 385 21.03 5.09 12.44
CA GLN A 385 20.72 6.26 11.62
C GLN A 385 19.75 7.21 12.31
N ILE A 386 18.71 6.68 12.97
CA ILE A 386 17.74 7.49 13.72
C ILE A 386 18.45 8.29 14.84
N LYS A 387 19.45 7.72 15.51
CA LYS A 387 20.25 8.43 16.52
C LYS A 387 21.17 9.52 15.95
N SER A 388 21.45 9.50 14.65
CA SER A 388 22.34 10.45 13.98
C SER A 388 21.62 11.61 13.29
N MET A 389 20.29 11.54 13.25
CA MET A 389 19.40 12.62 12.81
C MET A 389 18.97 13.44 14.03
#